data_AF-A0AAW2R0J0-F1
#
_entry.id   AF-A0AAW2R0J0-F1
#
_cell.length_a   1.000
_cell.length_b   1.000
_cell.length_c   1.000
_cell.angle_alpha   90.00
_cell.angle_beta   90.00
_cell.angle_gamma   90.00
#
_symmetry.space_group_name_H-M   'P 1'
#
loop_
_entity.id
_entity.type
_entity.pdbx_description
1 polymer ?
#
loop_
_entity_poly.entity_id
_entity_poly.type
_entity_poly.pdbx_seq_one_letter_code
_entity_poly.pdbx_strand_id
1 'polypeptide(L)'
;MCASVDIDEPATYEAVTSPNANGWITAMKEEMSSMAKNNVWELVDLPAGRYTQREGIDYEETFSPVVRFASVRLILAIVAHLDLELFQMDVKKAFLNGELDEEIYMDQPEGFQEMGQKRKVYRLKRSIYGLKQSSRQWYYRFHRAITSMGFTMVEEDHCV
;
A
#
# COMPACT_ATOMS: atom_id res chain seq x y z
N MET A 1 -20.44 29.86 2.49
CA MET A 1 -19.93 29.19 1.28
C MET A 1 -18.44 29.02 1.45
N CYS A 2 -18.00 27.87 1.99
CA CYS A 2 -16.59 27.50 1.93
C CYS A 2 -16.37 26.93 0.54
N ALA A 3 -15.65 27.66 -0.32
CA ALA A 3 -15.21 27.11 -1.59
C ALA A 3 -14.21 25.99 -1.25
N SER A 4 -14.60 24.75 -1.52
CA SER A 4 -13.66 23.65 -1.65
C SER A 4 -12.73 24.01 -2.80
N VAL A 5 -11.52 24.46 -2.47
CA VAL A 5 -10.45 24.47 -3.45
C VAL A 5 -10.15 23.00 -3.67
N ASP A 6 -10.70 22.45 -4.75
CA ASP A 6 -10.33 21.13 -5.23
C ASP A 6 -8.83 21.19 -5.55
N ILE A 7 -8.02 20.68 -4.62
CA ILE A 7 -6.59 20.46 -4.83
C ILE A 7 -6.53 19.23 -5.73
N ASP A 8 -6.64 19.48 -7.04
CA ASP A 8 -6.49 18.44 -8.04
C ASP A 8 -5.10 17.82 -7.88
N GLU A 9 -5.07 16.52 -7.61
CA GLU A 9 -3.83 15.81 -7.31
C GLU A 9 -3.05 15.65 -8.62
N PRO A 10 -1.93 16.37 -8.79
CA PRO A 10 -1.26 16.41 -10.08
C PRO A 10 -0.71 15.01 -10.41
N ALA A 11 -1.02 14.53 -11.61
CA ALA A 11 -0.56 13.25 -12.13
C ALA A 11 0.94 13.29 -12.50
N THR A 12 1.78 13.54 -11.50
CA THR A 12 3.26 13.61 -11.55
C THR A 12 3.85 14.62 -12.55
N TYR A 13 5.06 15.10 -12.26
CA TYR A 13 5.81 16.19 -12.92
C TYR A 13 5.20 17.61 -12.91
N GLU A 14 3.89 17.79 -13.11
CA GLU A 14 3.25 19.14 -13.10
C GLU A 14 3.33 19.81 -11.71
N ALA A 15 3.41 18.98 -10.65
CA ALA A 15 3.63 19.42 -9.27
C ALA A 15 4.92 20.23 -9.09
N VAL A 16 5.97 19.91 -9.85
CA VAL A 16 7.31 20.55 -9.74
C VAL A 16 7.30 21.96 -10.34
N THR A 17 6.38 22.22 -11.27
CA THR A 17 6.17 23.55 -11.86
C THR A 17 5.09 24.36 -11.12
N SER A 18 4.39 23.75 -10.16
CA SER A 18 3.33 24.42 -9.41
C SER A 18 3.90 25.41 -8.37
N PRO A 19 3.12 26.42 -7.94
CA PRO A 19 3.51 27.31 -6.83
C PRO A 19 3.85 26.56 -5.53
N ASN A 20 3.34 25.33 -5.38
CA ASN A 20 3.51 24.48 -4.20
C ASN A 20 4.65 23.45 -4.37
N ALA A 21 5.46 23.54 -5.43
CA ALA A 21 6.52 22.58 -5.75
C ALA A 21 7.47 22.28 -4.58
N ASN A 22 7.86 23.30 -3.81
CA ASN A 22 8.72 23.11 -2.64
C ASN A 22 8.06 22.26 -1.54
N GLY A 23 6.74 22.40 -1.36
CA GLY A 23 5.97 21.59 -0.42
C GLY A 23 5.94 20.12 -0.85
N TRP A 24 5.68 19.87 -2.13
CA TRP A 24 5.70 18.52 -2.70
C TRP A 24 7.09 17.85 -2.60
N ILE A 25 8.16 18.59 -2.92
CA ILE A 25 9.54 18.07 -2.79
C ILE A 25 9.86 17.73 -1.33
N THR A 26 9.42 18.56 -0.39
CA THR A 26 9.65 18.33 1.03
C THR A 26 8.90 17.08 1.51
N ALA A 27 7.62 16.96 1.16
CA ALA A 27 6.81 15.77 1.46
C ALA A 27 7.41 14.49 0.85
N MET A 28 7.87 14.52 -0.40
CA MET A 28 8.55 13.36 -1.01
C MET A 28 9.84 12.98 -0.26
N LYS A 29 10.65 13.96 0.14
CA LYS A 29 11.87 13.70 0.93
C LYS A 29 11.55 13.10 2.30
N GLU A 30 10.49 13.57 2.95
CA GLU A 30 10.01 13.05 4.22
C GLU A 30 9.51 11.60 4.10
N GLU A 31 8.73 11.29 3.07
CA GLU A 31 8.28 9.91 2.80
C GLU A 31 9.45 8.98 2.48
N MET A 32 10.36 9.38 1.59
CA MET A 32 11.58 8.61 1.30
C MET A 32 12.39 8.34 2.58
N SER A 33 12.52 9.34 3.45
CA SER A 33 13.20 9.19 4.75
C SER A 33 12.44 8.28 5.71
N SER A 34 11.11 8.34 5.72
CA SER A 34 10.25 7.46 6.55
C SER A 34 10.40 6.01 6.11
N MET A 35 10.37 5.74 4.82
CA MET A 35 10.49 4.40 4.27
C MET A 35 11.90 3.82 4.50
N ALA A 36 12.95 4.63 4.39
CA ALA A 36 14.32 4.23 4.75
C ALA A 36 14.42 3.85 6.24
N LYS A 37 13.87 4.67 7.15
CA LYS A 37 13.83 4.37 8.60
C LYS A 37 13.08 3.08 8.92
N ASN A 38 12.05 2.75 8.14
CA ASN A 38 11.25 1.54 8.30
C ASN A 38 11.84 0.30 7.60
N ASN A 39 13.05 0.41 7.04
CA ASN A 39 13.70 -0.66 6.28
C ASN A 39 12.79 -1.24 5.18
N VAL A 40 12.04 -0.39 4.49
CA VAL A 40 11.11 -0.81 3.41
C VAL A 40 11.89 -1.42 2.24
N TRP A 41 13.11 -0.96 1.99
CA TRP A 41 13.98 -1.46 0.93
C TRP A 41 15.45 -1.47 1.36
N GLU A 42 16.27 -2.10 0.52
CA GLU A 42 17.71 -1.96 0.53
C GLU A 42 18.27 -1.76 -0.88
N LEU A 43 19.36 -1.00 -0.98
CA LEU A 43 20.00 -0.72 -2.26
C LEU A 43 20.96 -1.85 -2.63
N VAL A 44 20.73 -2.51 -3.75
CA VAL A 44 21.51 -3.67 -4.22
C VAL A 44 21.89 -3.52 -5.69
N ASP A 45 22.92 -4.24 -6.10
CA ASP A 45 23.21 -4.40 -7.52
C ASP A 45 22.08 -5.23 -8.17
N LEU A 46 21.63 -4.79 -9.34
CA LEU A 46 20.59 -5.50 -10.09
C LEU A 46 21.07 -6.92 -10.40
N PRO A 47 20.40 -7.98 -9.90
CA PRO A 47 20.83 -9.34 -10.17
C PRO A 47 20.63 -9.68 -11.65
N ALA A 48 21.57 -10.42 -12.23
CA ALA A 48 21.46 -10.87 -13.61
C ALA A 48 20.21 -11.74 -13.80
N GLY A 49 19.33 -11.34 -14.73
CA GLY A 49 18.13 -12.11 -15.10
C GLY A 49 16.93 -11.97 -14.17
N ARG A 50 16.94 -11.03 -13.21
CA ARG A 50 15.82 -10.80 -12.28
C ARG A 50 15.09 -9.50 -12.60
N TYR A 51 14.20 -9.57 -13.58
CA TYR A 51 13.05 -8.66 -13.69
C TYR A 51 11.82 -9.51 -13.43
N THR A 52 11.26 -9.43 -12.23
CA THR A 52 10.18 -10.35 -11.82
C THR A 52 8.80 -9.89 -12.29
N GLN A 53 8.63 -8.61 -12.66
CA GLN A 53 7.32 -8.07 -13.03
C GLN A 53 7.43 -7.14 -14.25
N ARG A 54 6.69 -7.46 -15.32
CA ARG A 54 6.55 -6.66 -16.55
C ARG A 54 5.13 -6.13 -16.67
N GLU A 55 4.99 -4.81 -16.81
CA GLU A 55 3.72 -4.12 -17.01
C GLU A 55 2.90 -4.79 -18.14
N GLY A 56 1.62 -5.10 -17.87
CA GLY A 56 0.71 -5.75 -18.82
C GLY A 56 0.83 -7.28 -18.97
N ILE A 57 1.83 -7.94 -18.37
CA ILE A 57 1.97 -9.42 -18.38
C ILE A 57 1.73 -9.98 -16.99
N ASP A 58 2.53 -9.53 -16.02
CA ASP A 58 2.37 -9.89 -14.61
C ASP A 58 1.31 -8.99 -13.92
N TYR A 59 0.77 -8.04 -14.72
CA TYR A 59 -0.29 -7.01 -14.62
C TYR A 59 -1.68 -7.43 -14.12
N GLU A 60 -2.08 -8.67 -14.37
CA GLU A 60 -3.53 -8.95 -14.52
C GLU A 60 -4.16 -9.71 -13.34
N GLU A 61 -3.41 -10.53 -12.60
CA GLU A 61 -4.01 -11.33 -11.51
C GLU A 61 -3.62 -10.82 -10.12
N THR A 62 -4.63 -10.41 -9.37
CA THR A 62 -4.46 -9.98 -7.97
C THR A 62 -5.74 -10.19 -7.17
N PHE A 63 -5.87 -11.32 -6.49
CA PHE A 63 -6.99 -11.55 -5.57
C PHE A 63 -6.71 -10.88 -4.22
N SER A 64 -7.46 -9.81 -3.94
CA SER A 64 -7.72 -9.34 -2.58
C SER A 64 -9.22 -9.40 -2.35
N PRO A 65 -9.71 -9.95 -1.23
CA PRO A 65 -11.12 -9.86 -0.92
C PRO A 65 -11.50 -8.39 -0.77
N VAL A 66 -12.64 -8.02 -1.37
CA VAL A 66 -13.25 -6.70 -1.24
C VAL A 66 -14.58 -6.90 -0.54
N VAL A 67 -14.82 -6.10 0.50
CA VAL A 67 -16.05 -6.19 1.28
C VAL A 67 -17.27 -6.01 0.38
N ARG A 68 -18.25 -6.89 0.52
CA ARG A 68 -19.53 -6.71 -0.17
C ARG A 68 -20.37 -5.72 0.60
N PHE A 69 -20.92 -4.72 -0.10
CA PHE A 69 -21.84 -3.77 0.52
C PHE A 69 -23.09 -4.43 1.13
N ALA A 70 -23.51 -5.58 0.59
CA ALA A 70 -24.57 -6.39 1.19
C ALA A 70 -24.22 -6.83 2.61
N SER A 71 -22.99 -7.31 2.83
CA SER A 71 -22.48 -7.74 4.14
C SER A 71 -22.40 -6.56 5.11
N VAL A 72 -21.88 -5.41 4.67
CA VAL A 72 -21.85 -4.19 5.51
C VAL A 72 -23.25 -3.79 5.95
N ARG A 73 -24.21 -3.75 5.02
CA ARG A 73 -25.61 -3.41 5.33
C ARG A 73 -26.24 -4.42 6.28
N LEU A 74 -25.95 -5.71 6.12
CA LEU A 74 -26.44 -6.76 7.00
C LEU A 74 -25.91 -6.60 8.42
N ILE A 75 -24.59 -6.36 8.59
CA ILE A 75 -23.97 -6.12 9.89
C ILE A 75 -24.63 -4.91 10.56
N LEU A 76 -24.76 -3.79 9.84
CA LEU A 76 -25.42 -2.58 10.36
C LEU A 76 -26.87 -2.84 10.77
N ALA A 77 -27.61 -3.64 10.01
CA ALA A 77 -28.99 -4.00 10.34
C ALA A 77 -29.07 -4.88 11.60
N ILE A 78 -28.16 -5.85 11.76
CA ILE A 78 -28.08 -6.71 12.95
C ILE A 78 -27.73 -5.87 14.19
N VAL A 79 -26.70 -5.01 14.07
CA VAL A 79 -26.26 -4.10 15.14
C VAL A 79 -27.42 -3.22 15.60
N ALA A 80 -28.14 -2.60 14.68
CA ALA A 80 -29.28 -1.74 15.01
C ALA A 80 -30.47 -2.52 15.59
N HIS A 81 -30.72 -3.75 15.12
CA HIS A 81 -31.85 -4.56 15.59
C HIS A 81 -31.62 -5.15 17.00
N LEU A 82 -30.38 -5.52 17.31
CA LEU A 82 -30.00 -6.14 18.58
C LEU A 82 -29.41 -5.16 19.59
N ASP A 83 -29.41 -3.86 19.28
CA ASP A 83 -28.85 -2.78 20.11
C ASP A 83 -27.39 -3.06 20.52
N LEU A 84 -26.57 -3.48 19.54
CA LEU A 84 -25.15 -3.76 19.74
C LEU A 84 -24.28 -2.53 19.48
N GLU A 85 -23.06 -2.55 20.02
CA GLU A 85 -22.05 -1.54 19.72
C GLU A 85 -21.17 -1.97 18.53
N LEU A 86 -20.95 -1.07 17.58
CA LEU A 86 -20.07 -1.29 16.43
C LEU A 86 -18.77 -0.50 16.57
N PHE A 87 -17.65 -1.22 16.50
CA PHE A 87 -16.32 -0.63 16.50
C PHE A 87 -15.71 -0.64 15.10
N GLN A 88 -15.15 0.49 14.68
CA GLN A 88 -14.39 0.63 13.44
C GLN A 88 -12.93 0.91 13.75
N MET A 89 -12.02 0.24 13.03
CA MET A 89 -10.59 0.49 13.10
C MET A 89 -10.03 0.76 11.70
N ASP A 90 -9.29 1.85 11.56
CA ASP A 90 -8.51 2.16 10.36
C ASP A 90 -7.02 1.93 10.64
N VAL A 91 -6.36 1.19 9.76
CA VAL A 91 -4.94 0.84 9.92
C VAL A 91 -4.08 1.73 9.04
N LYS A 92 -3.32 2.62 9.67
CA LYS A 92 -2.36 3.47 8.96
C LYS A 92 -1.26 2.64 8.30
N LYS A 93 -0.95 2.98 7.05
CA LYS A 93 0.11 2.34 6.24
C LYS A 93 -0.03 0.81 6.17
N ALA A 94 -1.26 0.30 6.05
CA ALA A 94 -1.61 -1.11 6.00
C ALA A 94 -0.68 -1.95 5.09
N PHE A 95 -0.42 -1.47 3.87
CA PHE A 95 0.44 -2.21 2.92
C PHE A 95 1.89 -2.34 3.39
N LEU A 96 2.44 -1.40 4.15
CA LEU A 96 3.81 -1.51 4.68
C LEU A 96 3.96 -2.55 5.81
N ASN A 97 2.84 -3.12 6.28
CA ASN A 97 2.83 -4.17 7.29
C ASN A 97 2.78 -5.58 6.68
N GLY A 98 2.56 -5.69 5.36
CA GLY A 98 2.66 -6.96 4.65
C GLY A 98 4.12 -7.37 4.41
N GLU A 99 4.38 -8.66 4.61
CA GLU A 99 5.66 -9.28 4.24
C GLU A 99 5.59 -9.67 2.77
N LEU A 100 6.71 -9.57 2.05
CA LEU A 100 6.79 -10.03 0.66
C LEU A 100 7.33 -11.45 0.64
N ASP A 101 6.55 -12.37 0.06
CA ASP A 101 7.00 -13.74 -0.21
C ASP A 101 8.00 -13.81 -1.39
N GLU A 102 8.00 -12.77 -2.24
CA GLU A 102 8.77 -12.70 -3.48
C GLU A 102 9.81 -11.58 -3.43
N GLU A 103 10.94 -11.79 -4.13
CA GLU A 103 11.93 -10.72 -4.33
C GLU A 103 11.49 -9.78 -5.45
N ILE A 104 11.14 -8.55 -5.05
CA ILE A 104 10.76 -7.49 -5.96
C ILE A 104 11.83 -6.40 -5.95
N TYR A 105 12.23 -6.01 -7.15
CA TYR A 105 13.20 -4.96 -7.38
C TYR A 105 12.49 -3.79 -8.06
N MET A 106 12.84 -2.57 -7.65
CA MET A 106 12.36 -1.35 -8.28
C MET A 106 13.54 -0.43 -8.60
N ASP A 107 13.42 0.31 -9.68
CA ASP A 107 14.37 1.37 -9.98
C ASP A 107 14.29 2.48 -8.94
N GLN A 108 15.41 3.19 -8.76
CA GLN A 108 15.44 4.37 -7.92
C GLN A 108 14.56 5.46 -8.56
N PRO A 109 13.65 6.10 -7.79
CA PRO A 109 12.80 7.14 -8.33
C PRO A 109 13.61 8.31 -8.88
N GLU A 110 13.12 8.90 -9.96
CA GLU A 110 13.77 10.04 -10.60
C GLU A 110 13.97 11.19 -9.60
N GLY A 111 15.17 11.77 -9.57
CA GLY A 111 15.53 12.82 -8.62
C GLY A 111 15.97 12.35 -7.22
N PHE A 112 15.85 11.05 -6.91
CA PHE A 112 16.26 10.46 -5.63
C PHE A 112 17.40 9.43 -5.77
N GLN A 113 18.01 9.35 -6.96
CA GLN A 113 19.15 8.46 -7.22
C GLN A 113 20.37 8.85 -6.38
N GLU A 114 20.96 7.89 -5.66
CA GLU A 114 22.18 8.14 -4.89
C GLU A 114 23.38 8.43 -5.81
N MET A 115 24.17 9.46 -5.47
CA MET A 115 25.33 9.86 -6.27
C MET A 115 26.33 8.70 -6.40
N GLY A 116 26.62 8.31 -7.64
CA GLY A 116 27.52 7.20 -7.95
C GLY A 116 26.88 5.80 -7.91
N GLN A 117 25.59 5.68 -7.55
CA GLN A 117 24.87 4.40 -7.44
C GLN A 117 23.71 4.28 -8.45
N LYS A 118 23.75 5.02 -9.56
CA LYS A 118 22.66 5.06 -10.57
C LYS A 118 22.26 3.71 -11.16
N ARG A 119 23.16 2.72 -11.13
CA ARG A 119 22.94 1.38 -11.68
C ARG A 119 22.36 0.38 -10.66
N LYS A 120 22.25 0.79 -9.39
CA LYS A 120 21.64 -0.02 -8.34
C LYS A 120 20.13 0.14 -8.32
N VAL A 121 19.47 -0.87 -7.78
CA VAL A 121 18.01 -0.95 -7.64
C VAL A 121 17.66 -1.15 -6.17
N TYR A 122 16.44 -0.77 -5.81
CA TYR A 122 15.90 -1.08 -4.49
C TYR A 122 15.30 -2.48 -4.49
N ARG A 123 15.79 -3.36 -3.63
CA ARG A 123 15.11 -4.62 -3.28
C ARG A 123 14.11 -4.34 -2.18
N LEU A 124 12.83 -4.56 -2.45
CA LEU A 124 11.75 -4.34 -1.49
C LEU A 124 11.76 -5.44 -0.43
N LYS A 125 11.69 -5.03 0.84
CA LYS A 125 11.57 -5.91 2.01
C LYS A 125 10.13 -5.98 2.53
N ARG A 126 9.30 -5.00 2.16
CA ARG A 126 7.90 -4.86 2.58
C ARG A 126 7.04 -4.53 1.37
N SER A 127 5.77 -4.90 1.41
CA SER A 127 4.82 -4.47 0.38
C SER A 127 4.63 -2.96 0.44
N ILE A 128 4.58 -2.29 -0.72
CA ILE A 128 4.32 -0.85 -0.83
C ILE A 128 3.03 -0.62 -1.63
N TYR A 129 2.45 0.57 -1.53
CA TYR A 129 1.30 0.92 -2.35
C TYR A 129 1.63 0.76 -3.84
N GLY A 130 0.66 0.29 -4.63
CA GLY A 130 0.83 0.07 -6.07
C GLY A 130 1.42 -1.28 -6.47
N LEU A 131 2.02 -2.05 -5.55
CA LEU A 131 2.28 -3.46 -5.86
C LEU A 131 0.98 -4.26 -5.80
N LYS A 132 0.89 -5.24 -6.68
CA LYS A 132 -0.29 -6.09 -6.84
C LYS A 132 -0.53 -6.91 -5.58
N GLN A 133 0.47 -7.66 -5.16
CA GLN A 133 0.37 -8.52 -3.99
C GLN A 133 0.18 -7.74 -2.68
N SER A 134 0.35 -6.41 -2.63
CA SER A 134 0.24 -5.63 -1.39
C SER A 134 -1.08 -5.83 -0.66
N SER A 135 -2.20 -5.83 -1.37
CA SER A 135 -3.52 -6.04 -0.75
C SER A 135 -3.69 -7.46 -0.22
N ARG A 136 -3.19 -8.46 -0.96
CA ARG A 136 -3.20 -9.87 -0.54
C ARG A 136 -2.29 -10.11 0.67
N GLN A 137 -1.08 -9.54 0.68
CA GLN A 137 -0.13 -9.67 1.78
C GLN A 137 -0.64 -9.00 3.04
N TRP A 138 -1.28 -7.83 2.89
CA TRP A 138 -2.00 -7.21 4.00
C TRP A 138 -3.13 -8.10 4.53
N TYR A 139 -3.96 -8.67 3.65
CA TYR A 139 -5.02 -9.60 4.05
C TYR A 139 -4.49 -10.78 4.86
N TYR A 140 -3.45 -11.48 4.39
CA TYR A 140 -2.86 -12.59 5.14
C TYR A 140 -2.28 -12.16 6.49
N ARG A 141 -1.60 -11.01 6.53
CA ARG A 141 -1.04 -10.47 7.77
C ARG A 141 -2.14 -10.16 8.79
N PHE A 142 -3.21 -9.53 8.34
CA PHE A 142 -4.36 -9.16 9.16
C PHE A 142 -5.13 -10.39 9.63
N HIS A 143 -5.45 -11.31 8.72
CA HIS A 143 -6.11 -12.58 9.02
C HIS A 143 -5.34 -13.36 10.10
N ARG A 144 -4.03 -13.56 9.93
CA ARG A 144 -3.18 -14.23 10.93
C ARG A 144 -3.22 -13.52 12.30
N ALA A 145 -3.21 -12.20 12.33
CA ALA A 145 -3.26 -11.43 13.57
C ALA A 145 -4.60 -11.63 14.29
N ILE A 146 -5.71 -11.47 13.58
CA ILE A 146 -7.07 -11.57 14.11
C ILE A 146 -7.39 -13.00 14.58
N THR A 147 -7.02 -14.02 13.78
CA THR A 147 -7.18 -15.42 14.19
C THR A 147 -6.33 -15.76 15.42
N SER A 148 -5.12 -15.20 15.55
CA SER A 148 -4.30 -15.40 16.76
C SER A 148 -4.92 -14.79 18.03
N MET A 149 -5.84 -13.84 17.87
CA MET A 149 -6.61 -13.24 18.97
C MET A 149 -7.91 -14.02 19.29
N GLY A 150 -8.18 -15.12 18.58
CA GLY A 150 -9.33 -16.00 18.82
C GLY A 150 -10.57 -15.71 17.97
N PHE A 151 -10.48 -14.78 17.01
CA PHE A 151 -11.58 -14.51 16.09
C PHE A 151 -11.64 -15.54 14.96
N THR A 152 -12.85 -15.77 14.44
CA THR A 152 -13.12 -16.71 13.33
C THR A 152 -13.63 -15.91 12.12
N MET A 153 -13.16 -16.28 10.93
CA MET A 153 -13.58 -15.66 9.68
C MET A 153 -14.97 -16.13 9.25
N VAL A 154 -15.75 -15.25 8.62
CA VAL A 154 -17.04 -15.60 8.00
C VAL A 154 -16.78 -16.27 6.65
N GLU A 155 -17.34 -17.46 6.41
CA GLU A 155 -17.11 -18.22 5.18
C GLU A 155 -17.80 -17.59 3.96
N GLU A 156 -18.90 -16.88 4.18
CA GLU A 156 -19.71 -16.26 3.12
C GLU A 156 -19.12 -14.95 2.59
N ASP A 157 -18.27 -14.28 3.38
CA ASP A 157 -17.54 -13.07 3.01
C ASP A 157 -16.18 -13.02 3.72
N HIS A 158 -15.12 -13.46 3.01
CA HIS A 158 -13.76 -13.51 3.54
C HIS A 158 -13.17 -12.14 3.90
N CYS A 159 -13.85 -11.02 3.59
CA CYS A 159 -13.44 -9.68 3.98
C CYS A 159 -14.05 -9.22 5.33
N VAL A 160 -14.99 -9.99 5.89
CA VAL A 160 -15.77 -9.67 7.10
C VAL A 160 -15.40 -10.59 8.26
#